data_AF-A0A6A5QRI6-F1
#
_entry.id   AF-A0A6A5QRI6-F1
#
_cell.length_a   1.000
_cell.length_b   1.000
_cell.length_c   1.000
_cell.angle_alpha   90.00
_cell.angle_beta   90.00
_cell.angle_gamma   90.00
#
_symmetry.space_group_name_H-M   'P 1'
#
loop_
_entity.id
_entity.type
_entity.pdbx_description
1 polymer ?
#
loop_
_entity_poly.entity_id
_entity_poly.type
_entity_poly.pdbx_seq_one_letter_code
_entity_poly.pdbx_strand_id
1 'polypeptide(L)'
;MPPPFVRAYNYFKYDADIYILANRPTWTARDRQNTVSTLWAGSDVIRLHYQDAPQNAGPSPGLPVNPNLIPVLPYTVADVQSAKSTQTLPAPHVPDAAENDDEEEEGAEPDDEAPAPGPDAGPVDQAPLPEVPVQLQVEEAPALTAAARGVDKLPYDFWPQMPWSPKPDIPGMTRADRGNDEMMDAWLRTKPLMTSGEETQWHGVKYLGSGGYGAAGLWVEVNDTDVITDVMVVKDAQMNASHFRDPAFWRNGLPQEIRIHQLIEERRSVETEGYLPEIFIWYVLKALASACTLLQLGRVPQRSQENETQEDVLLPGWKPIMHLDIRTANVLLNLGKRERTKKRGHKGKDEAKVEPPQKRARLEPRESSGDEEELEDWEGSDWDDLPVKPVLADFGIAFYSLNNENCPISDNPEDHIWNREATCYAPEHQLQRGPPWVPLNEKTDVWGIGSIIWSLIAHADPENGPVREDIDAKPGSEIPLSAQRKRNRKVHTRYTTLNGQIYLPAISYSDEIKNLARACLNWDQDKRPTLAELLGEARTRVCRPEAKEELMDWERFELTLPDDVDEFEIGATCDIRRRTPGV
;
A
#
# COMPACT_ATOMS: atom_id res chain seq x y z
N MET A 1 19.96 2.20 10.94
CA MET A 1 21.02 1.38 11.58
C MET A 1 20.80 -0.07 11.18
N PRO A 2 21.79 -0.74 10.56
CA PRO A 2 21.74 -2.20 10.40
C PRO A 2 21.61 -2.90 11.77
N PRO A 3 20.78 -3.94 11.87
CA PRO A 3 20.63 -4.70 13.11
C PRO A 3 21.86 -5.59 13.35
N PRO A 4 22.23 -5.86 14.62
CA PRO A 4 23.33 -6.76 14.91
C PRO A 4 22.92 -8.19 14.54
N PHE A 5 23.53 -8.74 13.49
CA PHE A 5 23.21 -10.09 13.06
C PHE A 5 23.98 -11.14 13.86
N VAL A 6 23.34 -12.25 14.24
CA VAL A 6 24.02 -13.32 15.01
C VAL A 6 25.06 -14.09 14.18
N ARG A 7 24.94 -14.08 12.85
CA ARG A 7 25.79 -14.84 11.94
C ARG A 7 26.62 -13.92 11.06
N ALA A 8 27.92 -14.17 10.96
CA ALA A 8 28.86 -13.45 10.10
C ALA A 8 28.36 -13.32 8.64
N TYR A 9 27.71 -14.37 8.11
CA TYR A 9 27.09 -14.36 6.77
C TYR A 9 26.10 -13.21 6.57
N ASN A 10 25.30 -12.87 7.58
CA ASN A 10 24.26 -11.86 7.45
C ASN A 10 24.85 -10.44 7.40
N TYR A 11 25.95 -10.20 8.13
CA TYR A 11 26.70 -8.95 8.00
C TYR A 11 27.28 -8.81 6.58
N PHE A 12 27.94 -9.87 6.09
CA PHE A 12 28.45 -9.88 4.72
C PHE A 12 27.36 -9.65 3.69
N LYS A 13 26.25 -10.39 3.78
CA LYS A 13 25.12 -10.26 2.86
C LYS A 13 24.59 -8.83 2.84
N TYR A 14 24.44 -8.19 4.00
CA TYR A 14 23.97 -6.81 4.09
C TYR A 14 24.92 -5.82 3.40
N ASP A 15 26.22 -5.89 3.70
CA ASP A 15 27.21 -4.99 3.11
C ASP A 15 27.38 -5.21 1.61
N ALA A 16 27.36 -6.46 1.17
CA ALA A 16 27.40 -6.82 -0.24
C ALA A 16 26.15 -6.34 -0.98
N ASP A 17 24.95 -6.53 -0.41
CA ASP A 17 23.70 -6.06 -1.01
C ASP A 17 23.71 -4.52 -1.17
N ILE A 18 24.17 -3.77 -0.16
CA ILE A 18 24.31 -2.31 -0.25
C ILE A 18 25.29 -1.91 -1.35
N TYR A 19 26.47 -2.53 -1.37
CA TYR A 19 27.47 -2.22 -2.38
C TYR A 19 26.97 -2.51 -3.80
N ILE A 20 26.36 -3.67 -4.02
CA ILE A 20 25.87 -4.10 -5.33
C ILE A 20 24.74 -3.18 -5.80
N LEU A 21 23.80 -2.80 -4.92
CA LEU A 21 22.73 -1.86 -5.28
C LEU A 21 23.29 -0.49 -5.71
N ALA A 22 24.33 0.00 -5.04
CA ALA A 22 24.96 1.27 -5.38
C ALA A 22 25.81 1.22 -6.67
N ASN A 23 26.48 0.09 -6.94
CA ASN A 23 27.50 0.01 -8.00
C ASN A 23 27.09 -0.85 -9.22
N ARG A 24 26.01 -1.63 -9.12
CA ARG A 24 25.50 -2.54 -10.15
C ARG A 24 23.96 -2.48 -10.20
N PRO A 25 23.37 -1.30 -10.47
CA PRO A 25 21.91 -1.11 -10.40
C PRO A 25 21.12 -1.97 -11.40
N THR A 26 21.77 -2.50 -12.45
CA THR A 26 21.16 -3.39 -13.44
C THR A 26 21.05 -4.84 -12.98
N TRP A 27 21.73 -5.24 -11.90
CA TRP A 27 21.69 -6.61 -11.41
C TRP A 27 20.35 -6.95 -10.77
N THR A 28 19.76 -8.06 -11.20
CA THR A 28 18.51 -8.57 -10.64
C THR A 28 18.71 -9.07 -9.21
N ALA A 29 17.62 -9.29 -8.47
CA ALA A 29 17.71 -9.89 -7.13
C ALA A 29 18.40 -11.27 -7.15
N ARG A 30 18.22 -12.03 -8.23
CA ARG A 30 18.84 -13.34 -8.42
C ARG A 30 20.35 -13.22 -8.60
N ASP A 31 20.82 -12.25 -9.38
CA ASP A 31 22.24 -11.98 -9.62
C ASP A 31 22.99 -11.63 -8.33
N ARG A 32 22.36 -10.79 -7.50
CA ARG A 32 22.90 -10.44 -6.17
C ARG A 32 22.98 -11.66 -5.27
N GLN A 33 21.90 -12.44 -5.19
CA GLN A 33 21.85 -13.64 -4.35
C GLN A 33 22.88 -14.68 -4.76
N ASN A 34 23.03 -14.93 -6.07
CA ASN A 34 24.05 -15.85 -6.59
C ASN A 34 25.44 -15.33 -6.24
N THR A 35 25.72 -14.06 -6.50
CA THR A 35 27.03 -13.46 -6.23
C THR A 35 27.42 -13.53 -4.76
N VAL A 36 26.53 -13.11 -3.85
CA VAL A 36 26.74 -13.22 -2.39
C VAL A 36 26.97 -14.67 -1.98
N SER A 37 26.21 -15.62 -2.53
CA SER A 37 26.34 -17.03 -2.20
C SER A 37 27.67 -17.63 -2.67
N THR A 38 28.09 -17.32 -3.90
CA THR A 38 29.37 -17.77 -4.47
C THR A 38 30.53 -17.21 -3.67
N LEU A 39 30.51 -15.90 -3.37
CA LEU A 39 31.56 -15.23 -2.60
C LEU A 39 31.71 -15.79 -1.19
N TRP A 40 30.60 -16.02 -0.48
CA TRP A 40 30.65 -16.61 0.86
C TRP A 40 31.14 -18.07 0.85
N ALA A 41 30.80 -18.83 -0.18
CA ALA A 41 31.19 -20.23 -0.30
C ALA A 41 32.65 -20.40 -0.75
N GLY A 42 33.15 -19.55 -1.64
CA GLY A 42 34.46 -19.71 -2.29
C GLY A 42 35.58 -18.79 -1.79
N SER A 43 35.31 -17.76 -0.99
CA SER A 43 36.33 -16.81 -0.52
C SER A 43 36.60 -16.93 0.98
N ASP A 44 37.76 -17.48 1.35
CA ASP A 44 38.23 -17.49 2.74
C ASP A 44 38.46 -16.08 3.30
N VAL A 45 38.92 -15.15 2.46
CA VAL A 45 39.16 -13.76 2.84
C VAL A 45 37.88 -13.11 3.37
N ILE A 46 36.74 -13.31 2.68
CA ILE A 46 35.44 -12.79 3.14
C ILE A 46 35.01 -13.45 4.43
N ARG A 47 35.11 -14.78 4.52
CA ARG A 47 34.71 -15.49 5.73
C ARG A 47 35.52 -15.03 6.94
N LEU A 48 36.84 -14.94 6.81
CA LEU A 48 37.72 -14.48 7.89
C LEU A 48 37.43 -13.03 8.26
N HIS A 49 37.29 -12.11 7.28
CA HIS A 49 36.96 -10.70 7.54
C HIS A 49 35.69 -10.55 8.42
N TYR A 50 34.64 -11.32 8.14
CA TYR A 50 33.38 -11.26 8.90
C TYR A 50 33.32 -12.18 10.12
N GLN A 51 34.19 -13.19 10.23
CA GLN A 51 34.36 -14.01 11.43
C GLN A 51 35.16 -13.26 12.50
N ASP A 52 36.17 -12.50 12.08
CA ASP A 52 37.08 -11.76 12.95
C ASP A 52 36.55 -10.36 13.29
N ALA A 53 35.58 -9.83 12.53
CA ALA A 53 34.85 -8.61 12.85
C ALA A 53 34.11 -8.81 14.19
N PRO A 54 34.66 -8.35 15.33
CA PRO A 54 34.15 -8.74 16.63
C PRO A 54 32.78 -8.12 16.86
N GLN A 55 32.04 -8.72 17.80
CA GLN A 55 30.76 -8.29 18.38
C GLN A 55 30.71 -6.82 18.89
N ASN A 56 31.72 -5.98 18.63
CA ASN A 56 31.91 -4.63 19.16
C ASN A 56 32.31 -3.55 18.11
N ALA A 57 32.20 -3.80 16.80
CA ALA A 57 32.65 -2.83 15.79
C ALA A 57 31.49 -2.14 15.04
N GLY A 58 30.87 -1.14 15.66
CA GLY A 58 30.01 -0.17 14.95
C GLY A 58 28.85 -0.76 14.12
N PRO A 59 28.23 0.04 13.22
CA PRO A 59 27.04 -0.40 12.48
C PRO A 59 27.34 -1.49 11.43
N SER A 60 28.55 -1.62 10.88
CA SER A 60 28.87 -2.69 9.95
C SER A 60 30.40 -2.80 9.77
N PRO A 61 30.95 -4.01 9.54
CA PRO A 61 32.38 -4.19 9.25
C PRO A 61 32.81 -3.56 7.91
N GLY A 62 31.86 -3.34 7.00
CA GLY A 62 32.12 -2.96 5.61
C GLY A 62 32.73 -4.12 4.81
N LEU A 63 32.68 -4.01 3.48
CA LEU A 63 33.38 -4.95 2.62
C LEU A 63 34.90 -4.81 2.77
N PRO A 64 35.68 -5.89 2.63
CA PRO A 64 37.14 -5.81 2.63
C PRO A 64 37.60 -4.85 1.51
N VAL A 65 38.40 -3.85 1.88
CA VAL A 65 38.74 -2.72 1.00
C VAL A 65 39.74 -3.12 -0.10
N ASN A 66 40.47 -4.22 0.08
CA ASN A 66 41.45 -4.68 -0.90
C ASN A 66 41.70 -6.21 -0.83
N PRO A 67 41.47 -6.98 -1.91
CA PRO A 67 40.83 -6.57 -3.17
C PRO A 67 39.30 -6.46 -3.05
N ASN A 68 38.67 -5.64 -3.90
CA ASN A 68 37.20 -5.68 -4.05
C ASN A 68 36.81 -6.99 -4.73
N LEU A 69 36.18 -7.87 -3.96
CA LEU A 69 35.83 -9.21 -4.40
C LEU A 69 34.50 -9.28 -5.16
N ILE A 70 33.75 -8.18 -5.27
CA ILE A 70 32.48 -8.16 -6.02
C ILE A 70 32.79 -7.99 -7.52
N PRO A 71 32.47 -8.99 -8.36
CA PRO A 71 32.83 -8.96 -9.78
C PRO A 71 32.05 -7.91 -10.57
N VAL A 72 32.52 -7.64 -11.80
CA VAL A 72 31.82 -6.74 -12.75
C VAL A 72 30.56 -7.42 -13.30
N LEU A 73 30.65 -8.71 -13.61
CA LEU A 73 29.54 -9.56 -14.04
C LEU A 73 29.05 -10.44 -12.87
N PRO A 74 27.74 -10.69 -12.74
CA PRO A 74 27.22 -11.49 -11.64
C PRO A 74 27.60 -12.96 -11.79
N TYR A 75 27.77 -13.65 -10.67
CA TYR A 75 27.91 -15.10 -10.69
C TYR A 75 26.57 -15.79 -11.03
N THR A 76 26.66 -16.91 -11.72
CA THR A 76 25.54 -17.77 -12.10
C THR A 76 25.20 -18.79 -11.01
N VAL A 77 24.14 -19.58 -11.20
CA VAL A 77 23.81 -20.69 -10.29
C VAL A 77 24.87 -21.78 -10.33
N ALA A 78 25.49 -22.04 -11.49
CA ALA A 78 26.56 -23.01 -11.64
C ALA A 78 27.79 -22.61 -10.82
N ASP A 79 28.11 -21.32 -10.78
CA ASP A 79 29.21 -20.78 -9.96
C ASP A 79 28.96 -20.99 -8.47
N VAL A 80 27.72 -20.80 -8.00
CA VAL A 80 27.35 -21.07 -6.60
C VAL A 80 27.57 -22.55 -6.26
N GLN A 81 27.18 -23.46 -7.16
CA GLN A 81 27.35 -24.90 -6.96
C GLN A 81 28.84 -25.28 -6.96
N SER A 82 29.61 -24.73 -7.90
CA SER A 82 31.06 -24.92 -7.99
C SER A 82 31.76 -24.43 -6.72
N ALA A 83 31.51 -23.18 -6.29
CA ALA A 83 32.12 -22.63 -5.09
C ALA A 83 31.76 -23.41 -3.81
N LYS A 84 30.55 -23.96 -3.72
CA LYS A 84 30.15 -24.80 -2.58
C LYS A 84 30.84 -26.16 -2.58
N SER A 85 31.11 -26.74 -3.75
CA SER A 85 31.76 -28.05 -3.85
C SER A 85 33.28 -27.97 -3.72
N THR A 86 33.90 -26.94 -4.30
CA THR A 86 35.36 -26.76 -4.29
C THR A 86 35.87 -25.91 -3.14
N GLN A 87 34.99 -25.14 -2.49
CA GLN A 87 35.35 -24.10 -1.51
C GLN A 87 36.32 -23.04 -2.06
N THR A 88 36.36 -22.86 -3.37
CA THR A 88 37.19 -21.85 -4.07
C THR A 88 36.32 -21.00 -4.98
N LEU A 89 36.74 -19.76 -5.26
CA LEU A 89 36.02 -18.91 -6.22
C LEU A 89 36.18 -19.44 -7.65
N PRO A 90 35.09 -19.53 -8.44
CA PRO A 90 35.19 -19.81 -9.86
C PRO A 90 35.91 -18.65 -10.57
N ALA A 91 36.58 -18.97 -11.67
CA ALA A 91 37.23 -17.96 -12.50
C ALA A 91 36.22 -16.87 -12.90
N PRO A 92 36.60 -15.58 -12.89
CA PRO A 92 35.73 -14.51 -13.36
C PRO A 92 35.30 -14.80 -14.79
N HIS A 93 34.00 -14.64 -15.08
CA HIS A 93 33.50 -14.63 -16.45
C HIS A 93 34.21 -13.51 -17.20
N VAL A 94 35.06 -13.88 -18.16
CA VAL A 94 35.53 -12.94 -19.16
C VAL A 94 34.31 -12.68 -20.03
N PRO A 95 33.87 -11.44 -20.23
CA PRO A 95 32.85 -11.18 -21.23
C PRO A 95 33.39 -11.76 -22.54
N ASP A 96 32.72 -12.78 -23.08
CA ASP A 96 33.06 -13.31 -24.40
C ASP A 96 33.15 -12.08 -25.31
N ALA A 97 34.35 -11.85 -25.85
CA ALA A 97 34.60 -10.74 -26.75
C ALA A 97 33.60 -10.94 -27.87
N ALA A 98 32.58 -10.08 -27.91
CA ALA A 98 31.42 -10.24 -28.77
C ALA A 98 31.86 -10.73 -30.14
N GLU A 99 31.60 -12.01 -30.41
CA GLU A 99 31.53 -12.51 -31.77
C GLU A 99 30.40 -11.69 -32.38
N ASN A 100 30.79 -10.63 -33.10
CA ASN A 100 29.94 -9.99 -34.08
C ASN A 100 29.71 -11.05 -35.16
N ASP A 101 28.82 -12.00 -34.89
CA ASP A 101 28.18 -12.80 -35.91
C ASP A 101 27.21 -11.87 -36.64
N ASP A 102 27.74 -11.18 -37.63
CA ASP A 102 26.97 -10.70 -38.77
C ASP A 102 26.39 -11.95 -39.46
N GLU A 103 25.12 -12.25 -39.19
CA GLU A 103 24.33 -13.16 -40.01
C GLU A 103 24.13 -12.53 -41.40
N GLU A 104 25.11 -12.71 -42.29
CA GLU A 104 24.95 -12.55 -43.73
C GLU A 104 24.20 -13.77 -44.29
N GLU A 105 23.10 -13.47 -44.98
CA GLU A 105 22.26 -14.39 -45.74
C GLU A 105 23.07 -15.00 -46.91
N GLU A 106 23.19 -16.33 -46.94
CA GLU A 106 23.88 -17.11 -47.98
C GLU A 106 23.32 -16.87 -49.39
N GLY A 107 24.22 -16.58 -50.34
CA GLY A 107 23.94 -16.64 -51.77
C GLY A 107 25.16 -16.45 -52.69
N ALA A 108 25.84 -17.56 -53.01
CA ALA A 108 26.75 -17.82 -54.15
C ALA A 108 28.27 -17.88 -53.88
N GLU A 109 28.85 -19.01 -54.33
CA GLU A 109 30.26 -19.46 -54.32
C GLU A 109 31.21 -18.66 -55.27
N PRO A 110 32.46 -19.11 -55.50
CA PRO A 110 33.67 -18.88 -54.69
C PRO A 110 34.74 -18.10 -55.51
N ASP A 111 35.83 -17.65 -54.89
CA ASP A 111 37.17 -17.75 -55.49
C ASP A 111 38.29 -17.25 -54.56
N ASP A 112 39.44 -17.91 -54.75
CA ASP A 112 40.81 -17.74 -54.24
C ASP A 112 41.27 -16.32 -53.83
N GLU A 113 42.00 -16.23 -52.71
CA GLU A 113 43.44 -15.86 -52.65
C GLU A 113 43.85 -15.43 -51.22
N ALA A 114 44.81 -16.17 -50.65
CA ALA A 114 45.81 -15.62 -49.71
C ALA A 114 46.95 -14.97 -50.56
N PRO A 115 47.92 -14.14 -50.05
CA PRO A 115 48.43 -14.14 -48.66
C PRO A 115 49.04 -12.80 -48.10
N ALA A 116 49.53 -12.91 -46.84
CA ALA A 116 50.79 -12.32 -46.31
C ALA A 116 50.80 -10.88 -45.67
N PRO A 117 51.86 -10.48 -44.91
CA PRO A 117 51.74 -10.23 -43.46
C PRO A 117 52.40 -8.94 -42.88
N GLY A 118 52.00 -8.58 -41.65
CA GLY A 118 52.75 -7.79 -40.65
C GLY A 118 52.85 -6.25 -40.85
N PRO A 119 53.44 -5.46 -39.91
CA PRO A 119 53.98 -5.83 -38.59
C PRO A 119 53.75 -4.80 -37.44
N ASP A 120 54.19 -5.20 -36.23
CA ASP A 120 54.81 -4.42 -35.14
C ASP A 120 54.14 -3.16 -34.53
N ALA A 121 53.87 -3.20 -33.22
CA ALA A 121 53.80 -2.02 -32.37
C ALA A 121 54.25 -2.36 -30.93
N GLY A 122 55.33 -1.70 -30.50
CA GLY A 122 56.07 -1.97 -29.26
C GLY A 122 55.43 -1.49 -27.94
N PRO A 123 56.17 -1.63 -26.82
CA PRO A 123 55.67 -1.36 -25.47
C PRO A 123 55.85 0.11 -25.07
N VAL A 124 54.84 0.67 -24.37
CA VAL A 124 54.88 2.02 -23.80
C VAL A 124 55.31 1.98 -22.34
N ASP A 125 56.37 2.74 -22.04
CA ASP A 125 56.96 3.02 -20.72
C ASP A 125 55.97 3.72 -19.76
N GLN A 126 55.95 3.27 -18.50
CA GLN A 126 55.29 3.96 -17.39
C GLN A 126 56.32 4.74 -16.54
N ALA A 127 56.08 6.04 -16.38
CA ALA A 127 56.84 6.92 -15.47
C ALA A 127 56.27 6.87 -14.03
N PRO A 128 57.11 6.99 -12.98
CA PRO A 128 56.65 6.97 -11.60
C PRO A 128 56.28 8.38 -11.07
N LEU A 129 55.23 8.43 -10.24
CA LEU A 129 54.77 9.61 -9.50
C LEU A 129 55.57 9.83 -8.20
N PRO A 130 55.71 11.07 -7.71
CA PRO A 130 56.54 11.39 -6.55
C PRO A 130 55.83 11.21 -5.20
N GLU A 131 56.57 10.71 -4.22
CA GLU A 131 56.17 10.57 -2.82
C GLU A 131 56.20 11.92 -2.08
N VAL A 132 55.18 12.18 -1.26
CA VAL A 132 55.11 13.32 -0.32
C VAL A 132 55.14 12.77 1.11
N PRO A 133 56.06 13.19 1.99
CA PRO A 133 56.08 12.73 3.37
C PRO A 133 55.17 13.60 4.25
N VAL A 134 54.16 13.00 4.86
CA VAL A 134 53.35 13.61 5.92
C VAL A 134 53.97 13.26 7.27
N GLN A 135 54.51 14.25 7.97
CA GLN A 135 54.96 14.12 9.35
C GLN A 135 53.76 14.20 10.31
N LEU A 136 53.47 13.10 11.02
CA LEU A 136 52.54 13.09 12.16
C LEU A 136 53.22 13.76 13.37
N GLN A 137 52.63 14.85 13.88
CA GLN A 137 52.92 15.36 15.21
C GLN A 137 52.03 14.63 16.22
N VAL A 138 52.68 13.98 17.20
CA VAL A 138 52.05 13.34 18.36
C VAL A 138 51.91 14.40 19.43
N GLU A 139 50.68 14.83 19.75
CA GLU A 139 50.40 15.62 20.94
C GLU A 139 50.30 14.71 22.17
N GLU A 140 51.09 15.04 23.20
CA GLU A 140 51.12 14.40 24.51
C GLU A 140 49.81 14.59 25.28
N ALA A 141 49.29 13.48 25.80
CA ALA A 141 48.13 13.47 26.70
C ALA A 141 48.50 14.03 28.09
N PRO A 142 47.66 14.89 28.71
CA PRO A 142 47.91 15.37 30.05
C PRO A 142 47.57 14.31 31.11
N ALA A 143 48.38 14.34 32.18
CA ALA A 143 48.42 13.38 33.27
C ALA A 143 47.11 13.22 34.06
N LEU A 144 46.83 11.96 34.38
CA LEU A 144 45.78 11.50 35.29
C LEU A 144 45.95 12.10 36.71
N THR A 145 44.88 12.72 37.21
CA THR A 145 44.68 12.95 38.65
C THR A 145 43.43 12.25 39.15
N ALA A 146 43.48 11.92 40.43
CA ALA A 146 42.84 10.79 41.08
C ALA A 146 41.31 10.85 41.28
N ALA A 147 40.74 9.64 41.34
CA ALA A 147 39.55 9.23 42.10
C ALA A 147 38.17 9.73 41.61
N ALA A 148 37.80 9.40 40.38
CA ALA A 148 36.39 9.24 40.03
C ALA A 148 35.93 7.84 40.46
N ARG A 149 34.89 7.77 41.31
CA ARG A 149 34.10 6.55 41.52
C ARG A 149 33.76 5.98 40.14
N GLY A 150 33.93 4.68 39.95
CA GLY A 150 33.59 4.00 38.70
C GLY A 150 32.15 4.25 38.32
N VAL A 151 31.92 5.26 37.49
CA VAL A 151 30.69 5.44 36.75
C VAL A 151 30.73 4.34 35.71
N ASP A 152 29.81 3.40 35.81
CA ASP A 152 29.57 2.36 34.82
C ASP A 152 29.19 3.09 33.51
N LYS A 153 30.18 3.34 32.64
CA LYS A 153 30.05 4.11 31.39
C LYS A 153 29.42 3.25 30.29
N LEU A 154 28.32 2.57 30.59
CA LEU A 154 27.48 1.99 29.57
C LEU A 154 26.27 2.93 29.41
N PRO A 155 26.02 3.48 28.22
CA PRO A 155 24.90 4.39 28.03
C PRO A 155 23.62 3.57 28.05
N TYR A 156 23.04 3.38 29.23
CA TYR A 156 21.67 2.85 29.41
C TYR A 156 20.62 3.91 29.06
N ASP A 157 20.94 4.89 28.22
CA ASP A 157 20.04 5.98 27.81
C ASP A 157 18.81 5.46 27.04
N PHE A 158 18.87 4.21 26.56
CA PHE A 158 17.76 3.48 25.96
C PHE A 158 16.82 2.80 26.98
N TRP A 159 17.15 2.82 28.28
CA TRP A 159 16.26 2.38 29.36
C TRP A 159 15.26 3.50 29.73
N PRO A 160 14.10 3.14 30.30
CA PRO A 160 13.21 4.11 30.94
C PRO A 160 13.96 4.80 32.07
N GLN A 161 13.84 6.13 32.13
CA GLN A 161 14.47 6.93 33.18
C GLN A 161 13.85 6.59 34.54
N MET A 162 14.68 6.52 35.59
CA MET A 162 14.23 6.29 36.96
C MET A 162 13.44 7.51 37.51
N PRO A 163 12.53 7.31 38.47
CA PRO A 163 12.25 6.06 39.20
C PRO A 163 11.28 5.12 38.47
N TRP A 164 11.53 3.82 38.56
CA TRP A 164 10.59 2.80 38.10
C TRP A 164 9.54 2.51 39.17
N SER A 165 8.36 2.07 38.73
CA SER A 165 7.35 1.54 39.63
C SER A 165 7.90 0.36 40.43
N PRO A 166 7.51 0.20 41.70
CA PRO A 166 7.90 -0.97 42.49
C PRO A 166 7.48 -2.24 41.76
N LYS A 167 8.32 -3.28 41.86
CA LYS A 167 8.04 -4.58 41.25
C LYS A 167 6.68 -5.08 41.79
N PRO A 168 5.69 -5.34 40.91
CA PRO A 168 4.41 -5.88 41.35
C PRO A 168 4.60 -7.29 41.91
N ASP A 169 3.79 -7.65 42.90
CA ASP A 169 3.81 -8.98 43.53
C ASP A 169 3.05 -9.98 42.65
N ILE A 170 3.64 -10.30 41.48
CA ILE A 170 3.11 -11.29 40.54
C ILE A 170 3.82 -12.62 40.81
N PRO A 171 3.09 -13.74 40.99
CA PRO A 171 3.71 -15.06 41.05
C PRO A 171 4.53 -15.30 39.78
N GLY A 172 5.85 -15.44 39.94
CA GLY A 172 6.74 -15.66 38.79
C GLY A 172 6.40 -16.99 38.12
N MET A 173 5.87 -16.94 36.91
CA MET A 173 5.38 -18.14 36.22
C MET A 173 6.46 -18.73 35.32
N THR A 174 7.07 -19.83 35.73
CA THR A 174 8.14 -20.48 34.96
C THR A 174 7.59 -21.61 34.10
N ARG A 175 8.44 -22.12 33.19
CA ARG A 175 8.10 -23.31 32.40
C ARG A 175 7.83 -24.54 33.27
N ALA A 176 8.41 -24.61 34.47
CA ALA A 176 8.22 -25.72 35.39
C ALA A 176 6.81 -25.76 36.00
N ASP A 177 6.12 -24.61 36.01
CA ASP A 177 4.80 -24.45 36.64
C ASP A 177 3.65 -24.80 35.69
N ARG A 178 3.97 -25.27 34.47
CA ARG A 178 2.97 -25.66 33.48
C ARG A 178 2.19 -26.88 33.98
N GLY A 179 0.88 -26.72 34.16
CA GLY A 179 -0.02 -27.75 34.70
C GLY A 179 -0.17 -27.72 36.22
N ASN A 180 0.40 -26.71 36.89
CA ASN A 180 0.09 -26.42 38.28
C ASN A 180 -1.11 -25.45 38.33
N ASP A 181 -2.31 -26.02 38.46
CA ASP A 181 -3.57 -25.26 38.46
C ASP A 181 -3.59 -24.19 39.56
N GLU A 182 -3.02 -24.46 40.74
CA GLU A 182 -2.96 -23.48 41.84
C GLU A 182 -2.15 -22.23 41.47
N MET A 183 -1.02 -22.41 40.76
CA MET A 183 -0.21 -21.29 40.29
C MET A 183 -0.86 -20.55 39.13
N MET A 184 -1.54 -21.27 38.23
CA MET A 184 -2.31 -20.67 37.14
C MET A 184 -3.44 -19.79 37.70
N ASP A 185 -4.17 -20.30 38.68
CA ASP A 185 -5.24 -19.56 39.37
C ASP A 185 -4.68 -18.38 40.17
N ALA A 186 -3.52 -18.54 40.83
CA ALA A 186 -2.87 -17.45 41.55
C ALA A 186 -2.45 -16.32 40.61
N TRP A 187 -1.95 -16.67 39.42
CA TRP A 187 -1.59 -15.70 38.40
C TRP A 187 -2.82 -15.01 37.79
N LEU A 188 -3.91 -15.73 37.49
CA LEU A 188 -5.16 -15.12 37.00
C LEU A 188 -5.85 -14.21 38.04
N ARG A 189 -5.58 -14.40 39.33
CA ARG A 189 -6.05 -13.49 40.40
C ARG A 189 -5.29 -12.15 40.46
N THR A 190 -4.21 -12.00 39.68
CA THR A 190 -3.49 -10.73 39.59
C THR A 190 -4.25 -9.71 38.73
N LYS A 191 -4.01 -8.43 39.02
CA LYS A 191 -4.55 -7.33 38.22
C LYS A 191 -3.72 -7.13 36.94
N PRO A 192 -4.31 -6.58 35.86
CA PRO A 192 -3.59 -6.36 34.59
C PRO A 192 -2.47 -5.30 34.66
N LEU A 193 -2.40 -4.50 35.72
CA LEU A 193 -1.40 -3.44 35.98
C LEU A 193 -1.39 -2.31 34.94
N MET A 194 -2.58 -1.91 34.51
CA MET A 194 -2.82 -0.76 33.63
C MET A 194 -2.46 0.56 34.33
N THR A 195 -1.85 1.49 33.59
CA THR A 195 -1.45 2.80 34.11
C THR A 195 -2.59 3.81 34.22
N SER A 196 -3.74 3.52 33.61
CA SER A 196 -4.91 4.42 33.56
C SER A 196 -6.19 3.60 33.72
N GLY A 197 -6.90 3.80 34.84
CA GLY A 197 -8.22 3.21 35.05
C GLY A 197 -8.40 2.53 36.40
N GLU A 198 -9.66 2.25 36.73
CA GLU A 198 -10.02 1.48 37.91
C GLU A 198 -9.96 -0.02 37.58
N GLU A 199 -8.90 -0.70 38.01
CA GLU A 199 -8.71 -2.13 37.71
C GLU A 199 -9.60 -3.07 38.54
N THR A 200 -10.53 -2.55 39.32
CA THR A 200 -11.40 -3.34 40.21
C THR A 200 -12.38 -4.21 39.44
N GLN A 201 -12.70 -3.82 38.21
CA GLN A 201 -13.64 -4.49 37.31
C GLN A 201 -12.98 -5.53 36.40
N TRP A 202 -11.65 -5.66 36.42
CA TRP A 202 -10.91 -6.59 35.57
C TRP A 202 -10.62 -7.92 36.29
N HIS A 203 -10.95 -9.02 35.63
CA HIS A 203 -10.80 -10.37 36.17
C HIS A 203 -10.07 -11.28 35.18
N GLY A 204 -9.06 -12.03 35.65
CA GLY A 204 -8.44 -13.09 34.85
C GLY A 204 -9.38 -14.27 34.73
N VAL A 205 -9.79 -14.61 33.50
CA VAL A 205 -10.80 -15.64 33.21
C VAL A 205 -10.16 -16.93 32.72
N LYS A 206 -9.11 -16.83 31.91
CA LYS A 206 -8.56 -18.00 31.24
C LYS A 206 -7.07 -17.89 30.99
N TYR A 207 -6.33 -18.89 31.46
CA TYR A 207 -4.95 -19.05 31.06
C TYR A 207 -4.85 -19.54 29.60
N LEU A 208 -4.09 -18.83 28.76
CA LEU A 208 -3.99 -19.15 27.34
C LEU A 208 -2.73 -19.96 27.02
N GLY A 209 -1.64 -19.76 27.76
CA GLY A 209 -0.43 -20.58 27.61
C GLY A 209 0.83 -19.93 28.18
N SER A 210 1.90 -20.72 28.28
CA SER A 210 3.27 -20.23 28.56
C SER A 210 4.31 -20.86 27.65
N GLY A 211 5.44 -20.16 27.51
CA GLY A 211 6.64 -20.60 26.83
C GLY A 211 7.91 -20.04 27.47
N GLY A 212 9.05 -20.18 26.78
CA GLY A 212 10.35 -19.68 27.26
C GLY A 212 10.45 -18.16 27.41
N TYR A 213 9.43 -17.43 26.98
CA TYR A 213 9.36 -15.96 26.99
C TYR A 213 8.28 -15.41 27.94
N GLY A 214 7.64 -16.28 28.73
CA GLY A 214 6.63 -15.89 29.71
C GLY A 214 5.29 -16.60 29.55
N ALA A 215 4.24 -15.99 30.09
CA ALA A 215 2.88 -16.52 30.14
C ALA A 215 1.86 -15.51 29.59
N ALA A 216 0.73 -16.01 29.08
CA ALA A 216 -0.38 -15.21 28.57
C ALA A 216 -1.73 -15.75 29.07
N GLY A 217 -2.65 -14.84 29.32
CA GLY A 217 -4.00 -15.13 29.79
C GLY A 217 -4.99 -14.07 29.33
N LEU A 218 -6.27 -14.42 29.44
CA LEU A 218 -7.41 -13.60 29.09
C LEU A 218 -7.98 -12.95 30.35
N TRP A 219 -8.09 -11.64 30.31
CA TRP A 219 -8.79 -10.83 31.28
C TRP A 219 -10.05 -10.25 30.65
N VAL A 220 -11.09 -10.07 31.45
CA VAL A 220 -12.32 -9.40 31.04
C VAL A 220 -12.65 -8.30 32.03
N GLU A 221 -13.20 -7.20 31.53
CA GLU A 221 -13.83 -6.18 32.35
C GLU A 221 -15.32 -6.50 32.48
N VAL A 222 -15.87 -6.38 33.69
CA VAL A 222 -17.31 -6.54 33.93
C VAL A 222 -17.88 -5.31 34.62
N ASN A 223 -19.09 -4.94 34.24
CA ASN A 223 -19.83 -3.88 34.94
C ASN A 223 -20.51 -4.40 36.22
N ASP A 224 -21.23 -3.51 36.92
CA ASP A 224 -21.95 -3.81 38.17
C ASP A 224 -23.04 -4.91 38.04
N THR A 225 -23.34 -5.37 36.83
CA THR A 225 -24.31 -6.44 36.54
C THR A 225 -23.67 -7.73 36.04
N ASP A 226 -22.35 -7.87 36.20
CA ASP A 226 -21.53 -9.00 35.72
C ASP A 226 -21.59 -9.21 34.20
N VAL A 227 -21.90 -8.15 33.44
CA VAL A 227 -21.85 -8.18 31.97
C VAL A 227 -20.46 -7.76 31.51
N ILE A 228 -19.85 -8.57 30.64
CA ILE A 228 -18.55 -8.28 30.04
C ILE A 228 -18.66 -7.02 29.19
N THR A 229 -17.90 -5.98 29.55
CA THR A 229 -17.81 -4.71 28.81
C THR A 229 -16.57 -4.65 27.93
N ASP A 230 -15.50 -5.33 28.32
CA ASP A 230 -14.24 -5.35 27.57
C ASP A 230 -13.44 -6.65 27.79
N VAL A 231 -12.49 -6.93 26.90
CA VAL A 231 -11.67 -8.14 26.90
C VAL A 231 -10.23 -7.82 26.50
N MET A 232 -9.26 -8.32 27.25
CA MET A 232 -7.84 -8.09 27.00
C MET A 232 -7.02 -9.37 27.18
N VAL A 233 -5.96 -9.53 26.39
CA VAL A 233 -4.94 -10.55 26.64
C VAL A 233 -3.76 -9.91 27.36
N VAL A 234 -3.47 -10.37 28.58
CA VAL A 234 -2.31 -9.94 29.35
C VAL A 234 -1.19 -10.95 29.18
N LYS A 235 0.00 -10.46 28.82
CA LYS A 235 1.21 -11.26 28.72
C LYS A 235 2.23 -10.81 29.75
N ASP A 236 2.60 -11.71 30.64
CA ASP A 236 3.74 -11.54 31.54
C ASP A 236 5.01 -11.99 30.81
N ALA A 237 5.81 -11.03 30.33
CA ALA A 237 7.00 -11.29 29.55
C ALA A 237 8.24 -11.45 30.45
N GLN A 238 8.92 -12.58 30.34
CA GLN A 238 10.15 -12.84 31.08
C GLN A 238 11.38 -12.53 30.21
N MET A 239 12.08 -11.45 30.56
CA MET A 239 13.35 -11.09 29.95
C MET A 239 14.51 -11.43 30.91
N ASN A 240 15.58 -12.03 30.38
CA ASN A 240 16.79 -12.26 31.15
C ASN A 240 17.67 -10.99 31.17
N ALA A 241 18.64 -10.93 32.08
CA ALA A 241 19.52 -9.77 32.23
C ALA A 241 20.28 -9.39 30.94
N SER A 242 20.61 -10.36 30.08
CA SER A 242 21.24 -10.08 28.79
C SER A 242 20.30 -9.32 27.83
N HIS A 243 19.01 -9.65 27.78
CA HIS A 243 18.05 -8.92 26.95
C HIS A 243 17.86 -7.46 27.43
N PHE A 244 17.89 -7.23 28.75
CA PHE A 244 17.83 -5.86 29.28
C PHE A 244 19.04 -5.02 28.89
N ARG A 245 20.24 -5.63 28.81
CA ARG A 245 21.50 -4.92 28.53
C ARG A 245 21.77 -4.67 27.05
N ASP A 246 21.11 -5.40 26.17
CA ASP A 246 21.35 -5.31 24.73
C ASP A 246 20.37 -4.33 24.07
N PRO A 247 20.84 -3.19 23.53
CA PRO A 247 20.01 -2.19 22.86
C PRO A 247 19.18 -2.75 21.69
N ALA A 248 19.57 -3.89 21.12
CA ALA A 248 18.82 -4.54 20.04
C ALA A 248 17.39 -4.88 20.44
N PHE A 249 17.16 -5.21 21.73
CA PHE A 249 15.85 -5.53 22.31
C PHE A 249 15.09 -4.31 22.83
N TRP A 250 15.53 -3.09 22.48
CA TRP A 250 14.86 -1.84 22.85
C TRP A 250 14.55 -0.99 21.62
N ARG A 251 13.42 -0.30 21.64
CA ARG A 251 13.00 0.64 20.59
C ARG A 251 12.31 1.83 21.26
N ASN A 252 12.82 3.04 21.01
CA ASN A 252 12.25 4.28 21.53
C ASN A 252 12.07 4.28 23.06
N GLY A 253 13.04 3.73 23.80
CA GLY A 253 12.99 3.66 25.27
C GLY A 253 12.10 2.55 25.84
N LEU A 254 11.52 1.69 25.01
CA LEU A 254 10.66 0.58 25.41
C LEU A 254 11.26 -0.77 24.99
N PRO A 255 10.97 -1.87 25.69
CA PRO A 255 11.25 -3.21 25.20
C PRO A 255 10.67 -3.39 23.79
N GLN A 256 11.45 -3.99 22.89
CA GLN A 256 11.14 -4.13 21.47
C GLN A 256 9.75 -4.74 21.23
N GLU A 257 9.39 -5.75 22.02
CA GLU A 257 8.08 -6.40 21.93
C GLU A 257 6.93 -5.42 22.19
N ILE A 258 7.02 -4.64 23.27
CA ILE A 258 6.01 -3.61 23.60
C ILE A 258 5.89 -2.61 22.45
N ARG A 259 7.01 -2.12 21.93
CA ARG A 259 6.97 -1.15 20.83
C ARG A 259 6.39 -1.74 19.54
N ILE A 260 6.67 -3.01 19.24
CA ILE A 260 6.08 -3.69 18.08
C ILE A 260 4.56 -3.82 18.26
N HIS A 261 4.09 -4.21 19.45
CA HIS A 261 2.66 -4.27 19.72
C HIS A 261 1.99 -2.90 19.61
N GLN A 262 2.61 -1.84 20.14
CA GLN A 262 2.12 -0.46 19.92
C GLN A 262 2.08 -0.09 18.44
N LEU A 263 3.11 -0.43 17.65
CA LEU A 263 3.12 -0.15 16.21
C LEU A 263 2.06 -0.95 15.44
N ILE A 264 1.78 -2.19 15.87
CA ILE A 264 0.70 -3.01 15.30
C ILE A 264 -0.65 -2.42 15.70
N GLU A 265 -0.82 -2.01 16.94
CA GLU A 265 -2.06 -1.43 17.43
C GLU A 265 -2.32 -0.05 16.83
N GLU A 266 -1.30 0.83 16.76
CA GLU A 266 -1.34 2.10 16.02
C GLU A 266 -1.74 1.88 14.56
N ARG A 267 -1.40 0.73 13.95
CA ARG A 267 -1.84 0.38 12.60
C ARG A 267 -3.26 -0.18 12.57
N ARG A 268 -3.64 -1.04 13.53
CA ARG A 268 -4.97 -1.63 13.63
C ARG A 268 -6.06 -0.62 14.00
N SER A 269 -5.75 0.31 14.91
CA SER A 269 -6.61 1.42 15.29
C SER A 269 -6.82 2.39 14.12
N VAL A 270 -5.83 2.51 13.23
CA VAL A 270 -5.95 3.23 11.96
C VAL A 270 -6.71 2.40 10.91
N GLU A 271 -6.73 1.08 11.00
CA GLU A 271 -7.26 0.17 9.96
C GLU A 271 -8.79 0.02 9.93
N THR A 272 -9.59 0.62 10.83
CA THR A 272 -11.07 0.52 10.74
C THR A 272 -11.87 1.79 11.03
N GLU A 273 -11.26 2.83 11.59
CA GLU A 273 -11.92 4.10 11.87
C GLU A 273 -11.48 5.16 10.86
N GLY A 274 -12.36 5.48 9.92
CA GLY A 274 -12.21 6.65 9.03
C GLY A 274 -12.12 6.35 7.54
N TYR A 275 -11.95 5.10 7.11
CA TYR A 275 -11.93 4.79 5.68
C TYR A 275 -13.33 4.66 5.07
N LEU A 276 -13.44 5.07 3.80
CA LEU A 276 -14.64 4.81 2.99
C LEU A 276 -14.76 3.30 2.79
N PRO A 277 -15.94 2.70 2.99
CA PRO A 277 -16.16 1.31 2.64
C PRO A 277 -15.87 1.10 1.17
N GLU A 278 -15.23 -0.01 0.85
CA GLU A 278 -14.90 -0.32 -0.54
C GLU A 278 -16.16 -0.37 -1.41
N ILE A 279 -17.28 -0.86 -0.88
CA ILE A 279 -18.54 -0.91 -1.63
C ILE A 279 -19.05 0.47 -2.03
N PHE A 280 -18.76 1.50 -1.25
CA PHE A 280 -19.10 2.88 -1.61
C PHE A 280 -18.27 3.35 -2.81
N ILE A 281 -16.98 2.99 -2.87
CA ILE A 281 -16.13 3.32 -4.02
C ILE A 281 -16.62 2.60 -5.28
N TRP A 282 -17.02 1.33 -5.17
CA TRP A 282 -17.68 0.60 -6.26
C TRP A 282 -18.99 1.24 -6.71
N TYR A 283 -19.78 1.78 -5.77
CA TYR A 283 -21.00 2.51 -6.07
C TYR A 283 -20.73 3.84 -6.80
N VAL A 284 -19.72 4.60 -6.38
CA VAL A 284 -19.26 5.80 -7.12
C VAL A 284 -18.81 5.43 -8.53
N LEU A 285 -18.04 4.37 -8.69
CA LEU A 285 -17.61 3.86 -9.99
C LEU A 285 -18.81 3.53 -10.88
N LYS A 286 -19.81 2.79 -10.36
CA LYS A 286 -21.05 2.46 -11.08
C LYS A 286 -21.79 3.72 -11.54
N ALA A 287 -21.95 4.70 -10.65
CA ALA A 287 -22.67 5.94 -10.95
C ALA A 287 -21.97 6.76 -12.04
N LEU A 288 -20.64 6.92 -11.95
CA LEU A 288 -19.84 7.64 -12.93
C LEU A 288 -19.81 6.93 -14.28
N ALA A 289 -19.58 5.61 -14.29
CA ALA A 289 -19.62 4.82 -15.53
C ALA A 289 -20.99 4.93 -16.20
N SER A 290 -22.09 4.82 -15.44
CA SER A 290 -23.45 4.98 -15.96
C SER A 290 -23.69 6.37 -16.55
N ALA A 291 -23.23 7.44 -15.87
CA ALA A 291 -23.35 8.80 -16.35
C ALA A 291 -22.57 9.01 -17.66
N CYS A 292 -21.32 8.56 -17.73
CA CYS A 292 -20.52 8.63 -18.95
C CYS A 292 -21.12 7.80 -20.09
N THR A 293 -21.65 6.61 -19.80
CA THR A 293 -22.37 5.80 -20.79
C THR A 293 -23.60 6.53 -21.31
N LEU A 294 -24.37 7.19 -20.44
CA LEU A 294 -25.50 8.03 -20.85
C LEU A 294 -25.06 9.19 -21.76
N LEU A 295 -23.94 9.85 -21.45
CA LEU A 295 -23.39 10.92 -22.29
C LEU A 295 -22.97 10.39 -23.67
N GLN A 296 -22.36 9.21 -23.74
CA GLN A 296 -21.91 8.61 -25.01
C GLN A 296 -23.08 8.07 -25.84
N LEU A 297 -24.06 7.41 -25.22
CA LEU A 297 -25.08 6.64 -25.94
C LEU A 297 -26.46 7.32 -26.00
N GLY A 298 -26.70 8.32 -25.13
CA GLY A 298 -28.01 8.93 -24.94
C GLY A 298 -28.98 8.08 -24.13
N ARG A 299 -28.52 6.92 -23.64
CA ARG A 299 -29.26 6.01 -22.76
C ARG A 299 -28.28 5.22 -21.89
N VAL A 300 -28.77 4.68 -20.77
CA VAL A 300 -28.03 3.71 -19.96
C VAL A 300 -28.47 2.30 -20.39
N PRO A 301 -27.57 1.42 -20.88
CA PRO A 301 -27.92 0.06 -21.26
C PRO A 301 -28.55 -0.70 -20.08
N GLN A 302 -29.75 -1.26 -20.32
CA GLN A 302 -30.35 -2.21 -19.40
C GLN A 302 -29.62 -3.55 -19.49
N ARG A 303 -29.56 -4.30 -18.38
CA ARG A 303 -28.88 -5.60 -18.31
C ARG A 303 -29.33 -6.60 -19.38
N SER A 304 -30.59 -6.54 -19.79
CA SER A 304 -31.16 -7.41 -20.83
C SER A 304 -30.63 -7.13 -22.25
N GLN A 305 -29.88 -6.04 -22.46
CA GLN A 305 -29.44 -5.57 -23.79
C GLN A 305 -27.93 -5.72 -24.03
N GLU A 306 -27.21 -6.53 -23.25
CA GLU A 306 -25.75 -6.73 -23.40
C GLU A 306 -25.32 -7.27 -24.78
N ASN A 307 -26.27 -7.80 -25.59
CA ASN A 307 -26.01 -8.31 -26.93
C ASN A 307 -26.35 -7.33 -28.09
N GLU A 308 -26.85 -6.11 -27.82
CA GLU A 308 -27.14 -5.14 -28.88
C GLU A 308 -25.85 -4.52 -29.45
N THR A 309 -25.79 -4.34 -30.78
CA THR A 309 -24.63 -3.73 -31.43
C THR A 309 -24.59 -2.22 -31.14
N GLN A 310 -23.39 -1.61 -31.10
CA GLN A 310 -23.24 -0.19 -30.74
C GLN A 310 -24.06 0.77 -31.63
N GLU A 311 -24.29 0.43 -32.91
CA GLU A 311 -25.13 1.22 -33.82
C GLU A 311 -26.63 1.13 -33.50
N ASP A 312 -27.10 -0.06 -33.08
CA ASP A 312 -28.47 -0.24 -32.58
C ASP A 312 -28.69 0.49 -31.24
N VAL A 313 -27.59 0.81 -30.55
CA VAL A 313 -27.59 1.33 -29.20
C VAL A 313 -27.67 2.85 -29.10
N LEU A 314 -27.25 3.59 -30.14
CA LEU A 314 -27.33 5.05 -30.11
C LEU A 314 -28.78 5.52 -30.21
N LEU A 315 -29.21 6.37 -29.27
CA LEU A 315 -30.52 7.00 -29.35
C LEU A 315 -30.58 7.83 -30.66
N PRO A 316 -31.59 7.63 -31.53
CA PRO A 316 -31.64 8.32 -32.82
C PRO A 316 -31.52 9.84 -32.68
N GLY A 317 -30.53 10.43 -33.34
CA GLY A 317 -30.23 11.87 -33.29
C GLY A 317 -29.37 12.31 -32.09
N TRP A 318 -29.00 11.40 -31.19
CA TRP A 318 -28.04 11.68 -30.13
C TRP A 318 -26.63 11.88 -30.69
N LYS A 319 -25.90 12.81 -30.11
CA LYS A 319 -24.49 13.04 -30.39
C LYS A 319 -23.70 12.64 -29.14
N PRO A 320 -22.76 11.69 -29.22
CA PRO A 320 -21.99 11.29 -28.06
C PRO A 320 -21.28 12.49 -27.44
N ILE A 321 -21.30 12.62 -26.11
CA ILE A 321 -20.69 13.71 -25.35
C ILE A 321 -19.55 13.13 -24.50
N MET A 322 -18.37 13.74 -24.58
CA MET A 322 -17.25 13.50 -23.66
C MET A 322 -17.21 14.60 -22.61
N HIS A 323 -16.95 14.23 -21.35
CA HIS A 323 -16.97 15.18 -20.24
C HIS A 323 -15.68 15.99 -20.14
N LEU A 324 -14.53 15.34 -20.35
CA LEU A 324 -13.17 15.91 -20.33
C LEU A 324 -12.65 16.47 -18.98
N ASP A 325 -13.53 16.86 -18.04
CA ASP A 325 -13.12 17.32 -16.69
C ASP A 325 -13.64 16.41 -15.56
N ILE A 326 -13.46 15.10 -15.69
CA ILE A 326 -13.88 14.16 -14.64
C ILE A 326 -12.84 14.16 -13.51
N ARG A 327 -13.23 14.75 -12.38
CA ARG A 327 -12.45 14.84 -11.14
C ARG A 327 -13.36 14.91 -9.92
N THR A 328 -12.80 14.64 -8.74
CA THR A 328 -13.48 14.66 -7.42
C THR A 328 -14.30 15.93 -7.20
N ALA A 329 -13.74 17.11 -7.50
CA ALA A 329 -14.42 18.40 -7.36
C ALA A 329 -15.67 18.57 -8.25
N ASN A 330 -15.79 17.77 -9.30
CA ASN A 330 -16.88 17.80 -10.26
C ASN A 330 -17.86 16.62 -10.06
N VAL A 331 -17.76 15.91 -8.93
CA VAL A 331 -18.71 14.88 -8.51
C VAL A 331 -19.42 15.35 -7.24
N LEU A 332 -20.68 15.71 -7.40
CA LEU A 332 -21.54 16.14 -6.30
C LEU A 332 -22.15 14.92 -5.59
N LEU A 333 -22.44 15.06 -4.30
CA LEU A 333 -23.16 14.05 -3.53
C LEU A 333 -24.56 14.55 -3.24
N ASN A 334 -25.55 14.02 -3.95
CA ASN A 334 -26.95 14.28 -3.65
C ASN A 334 -27.36 13.45 -2.43
N LEU A 335 -27.36 14.09 -1.28
CA LEU A 335 -27.92 13.53 -0.05
C LEU A 335 -29.44 13.53 -0.22
N GLY A 336 -30.04 12.34 -0.31
CA GLY A 336 -31.48 12.19 -0.48
C GLY A 336 -32.24 13.07 0.50
N LYS A 337 -33.46 13.52 0.14
CA LYS A 337 -34.29 14.31 1.06
C LYS A 337 -34.46 13.47 2.32
N ARG A 338 -33.71 13.80 3.37
CA ARG A 338 -33.95 13.33 4.72
C ARG A 338 -35.34 13.89 4.98
N GLU A 339 -36.38 13.07 4.81
CA GLU A 339 -37.70 13.44 5.26
C GLU A 339 -37.47 13.76 6.73
N ARG A 340 -37.40 15.06 7.03
CA ARG A 340 -37.52 15.56 8.38
C ARG A 340 -38.88 15.03 8.74
N THR A 341 -38.91 13.84 9.33
CA THR A 341 -40.01 13.32 10.11
C THR A 341 -40.14 14.40 11.15
N LYS A 342 -40.93 15.42 10.79
CA LYS A 342 -41.40 16.43 11.70
C LYS A 342 -42.02 15.56 12.76
N LYS A 343 -41.32 15.37 13.87
CA LYS A 343 -41.91 14.94 15.13
C LYS A 343 -43.01 15.96 15.31
N ARG A 344 -44.18 15.66 14.75
CA ARG A 344 -45.41 16.39 14.92
C ARG A 344 -45.57 16.26 16.42
N GLY A 345 -45.16 17.32 17.13
CA GLY A 345 -45.38 17.44 18.54
C GLY A 345 -46.87 17.22 18.71
N HIS A 346 -47.21 16.01 19.15
CA HIS A 346 -48.57 15.59 19.43
C HIS A 346 -48.95 16.35 20.69
N LYS A 347 -49.35 17.62 20.48
CA LYS A 347 -49.97 18.46 21.49
C LYS A 347 -51.48 18.22 21.36
N GLY A 348 -51.96 17.24 22.12
CA GLY A 348 -53.35 16.82 22.27
C GLY A 348 -53.30 15.41 22.87
N LYS A 349 -53.40 15.21 24.18
CA LYS A 349 -54.66 15.29 24.96
C LYS A 349 -55.84 14.86 24.08
N ASP A 350 -56.03 13.55 23.98
CA ASP A 350 -57.34 12.94 24.24
C ASP A 350 -57.14 11.44 24.54
N GLU A 351 -57.56 11.07 25.74
CA GLU A 351 -57.73 9.69 26.19
C GLU A 351 -58.89 9.07 25.40
N ALA A 352 -58.60 8.15 24.49
CA ALA A 352 -59.60 7.26 23.93
C ALA A 352 -59.08 5.82 23.92
N LYS A 353 -59.88 4.97 24.58
CA LYS A 353 -59.72 3.53 24.82
C LYS A 353 -59.16 2.76 23.62
N VAL A 354 -58.05 2.07 23.86
CA VAL A 354 -57.48 1.06 22.96
C VAL A 354 -58.15 -0.29 23.24
N GLU A 355 -58.85 -0.83 22.24
CA GLU A 355 -59.27 -2.24 22.22
C GLU A 355 -58.07 -3.17 21.91
N PRO A 356 -58.07 -4.41 22.44
CA PRO A 356 -56.95 -5.34 22.27
C PRO A 356 -56.90 -5.93 20.86
N PRO A 357 -55.69 -6.21 20.33
CA PRO A 357 -55.52 -6.70 18.96
C PRO A 357 -56.00 -8.16 18.82
N GLN A 358 -56.84 -8.38 17.81
CA GLN A 358 -57.24 -9.70 17.37
C GLN A 358 -56.04 -10.48 16.81
N LYS A 359 -55.96 -11.74 17.25
CA LYS A 359 -54.97 -12.76 16.87
C LYS A 359 -54.88 -12.87 15.34
N ARG A 360 -53.71 -12.55 14.77
CA ARG A 360 -53.35 -12.91 13.40
C ARG A 360 -53.16 -14.42 13.29
N ALA A 361 -53.81 -14.99 12.28
CA ALA A 361 -53.79 -16.40 11.95
C ALA A 361 -52.40 -16.87 11.55
N ARG A 362 -52.14 -18.12 11.93
CA ARG A 362 -50.96 -18.94 11.65
C ARG A 362 -50.82 -19.13 10.13
N LEU A 363 -49.72 -18.64 9.56
CA LEU A 363 -49.33 -18.94 8.18
C LEU A 363 -48.80 -20.40 8.13
N GLU A 364 -49.41 -21.20 7.26
CA GLU A 364 -48.98 -22.55 6.92
C GLU A 364 -47.64 -22.50 6.15
N PRO A 365 -46.76 -23.51 6.31
CA PRO A 365 -45.49 -23.59 5.59
C PRO A 365 -45.76 -23.93 4.11
N ARG A 366 -45.33 -23.05 3.22
CA ARG A 366 -45.38 -23.27 1.77
C ARG A 366 -44.19 -24.15 1.38
N GLU A 367 -44.47 -25.35 0.89
CA GLU A 367 -43.49 -26.31 0.41
C GLU A 367 -42.68 -25.69 -0.74
N SER A 368 -41.35 -25.72 -0.62
CA SER A 368 -40.40 -25.19 -1.59
C SER A 368 -40.27 -26.16 -2.78
N SER A 369 -40.95 -25.83 -3.89
CA SER A 369 -40.46 -26.24 -5.20
C SER A 369 -39.20 -25.45 -5.50
N GLY A 370 -38.15 -26.14 -5.98
CA GLY A 370 -36.89 -25.52 -6.39
C GLY A 370 -37.12 -24.71 -7.67
N ASP A 371 -37.56 -23.48 -7.47
CA ASP A 371 -37.57 -22.45 -8.49
C ASP A 371 -36.20 -21.76 -8.40
N GLU A 372 -35.48 -21.74 -9.53
CA GLU A 372 -34.41 -20.76 -9.74
C GLU A 372 -35.03 -19.41 -9.39
N GLU A 373 -34.65 -18.85 -8.24
CA GLU A 373 -35.03 -17.48 -7.88
C GLU A 373 -34.56 -16.62 -9.04
N GLU A 374 -35.52 -16.24 -9.90
CA GLU A 374 -35.40 -15.10 -10.76
C GLU A 374 -34.89 -14.00 -9.85
N LEU A 375 -33.60 -13.66 -10.00
CA LEU A 375 -33.02 -12.45 -9.47
C LEU A 375 -33.88 -11.33 -10.06
N GLU A 376 -34.99 -11.00 -9.37
CA GLU A 376 -35.90 -9.93 -9.71
C GLU A 376 -35.04 -8.71 -10.03
N ASP A 377 -35.25 -8.09 -11.18
CA ASP A 377 -34.36 -7.07 -11.73
C ASP A 377 -34.34 -5.83 -10.81
N TRP A 378 -33.44 -5.83 -9.81
CA TRP A 378 -33.20 -4.75 -8.85
C TRP A 378 -32.68 -3.45 -9.52
N GLU A 379 -32.59 -3.40 -10.85
CA GLU A 379 -32.09 -2.24 -11.59
C GLU A 379 -33.08 -1.07 -11.66
N GLY A 380 -34.38 -1.29 -11.39
CA GLY A 380 -35.43 -0.31 -11.72
C GLY A 380 -35.89 0.68 -10.64
N SER A 381 -35.81 0.37 -9.35
CA SER A 381 -36.39 1.22 -8.29
C SER A 381 -35.51 1.42 -7.06
N ASP A 382 -34.66 0.46 -6.72
CA ASP A 382 -34.10 0.41 -5.36
C ASP A 382 -32.83 1.24 -5.17
N TRP A 383 -32.16 1.59 -6.26
CA TRP A 383 -31.03 2.53 -6.22
C TRP A 383 -31.49 3.96 -5.96
N ASP A 384 -32.77 4.24 -6.21
CA ASP A 384 -33.30 5.58 -5.98
C ASP A 384 -33.48 5.91 -4.49
N ASP A 385 -33.47 4.90 -3.63
CA ASP A 385 -33.62 5.04 -2.18
C ASP A 385 -32.29 5.15 -1.43
N LEU A 386 -31.15 5.09 -2.12
CA LEU A 386 -29.87 5.25 -1.47
C LEU A 386 -29.73 6.66 -0.85
N PRO A 387 -29.14 6.75 0.36
CA PRO A 387 -29.06 8.00 1.10
C PRO A 387 -28.14 9.03 0.42
N VAL A 388 -27.18 8.56 -0.37
CA VAL A 388 -26.21 9.40 -1.09
C VAL A 388 -26.15 8.95 -2.54
N LYS A 389 -26.24 9.89 -3.49
CA LYS A 389 -26.10 9.62 -4.92
C LYS A 389 -24.99 10.48 -5.52
N PRO A 390 -23.91 9.88 -6.06
CA PRO A 390 -22.91 10.61 -6.84
C PRO A 390 -23.55 11.16 -8.12
N VAL A 391 -23.33 12.44 -8.39
CA VAL A 391 -23.85 13.16 -9.55
C VAL A 391 -22.69 13.85 -10.25
N LEU A 392 -22.44 13.48 -11.50
CA LEU A 392 -21.45 14.15 -12.35
C LEU A 392 -21.94 15.57 -12.71
N ALA A 393 -21.06 16.55 -12.57
CA ALA A 393 -21.34 17.96 -12.79
C ALA A 393 -20.17 18.65 -13.54
N ASP A 394 -20.36 19.93 -13.85
CA ASP A 394 -19.39 20.79 -14.57
C ASP A 394 -19.03 20.32 -15.98
N PHE A 395 -19.96 20.55 -16.90
CA PHE A 395 -19.81 20.26 -18.33
C PHE A 395 -19.15 21.42 -19.10
N GLY A 396 -18.44 22.33 -18.42
CA GLY A 396 -17.92 23.57 -19.02
C GLY A 396 -16.97 23.36 -20.19
N ILE A 397 -16.28 22.21 -20.23
CA ILE A 397 -15.36 21.82 -21.31
C ILE A 397 -15.80 20.54 -22.04
N ALA A 398 -17.01 20.04 -21.75
CA ALA A 398 -17.54 18.87 -22.41
C ALA A 398 -17.74 19.14 -23.90
N PHE A 399 -17.56 18.13 -24.74
CA PHE A 399 -17.68 18.29 -26.20
C PHE A 399 -18.34 17.08 -26.86
N TYR A 400 -18.88 17.31 -28.06
CA TYR A 400 -19.45 16.23 -28.87
C TYR A 400 -18.33 15.44 -29.55
N SER A 401 -18.36 14.12 -29.40
CA SER A 401 -17.46 13.22 -30.11
C SER A 401 -17.56 13.45 -31.62
N LEU A 402 -16.42 13.75 -32.23
CA LEU A 402 -16.32 14.09 -33.65
C LEU A 402 -16.22 12.85 -34.56
N ASN A 403 -16.38 11.65 -34.00
CA ASN A 403 -16.25 10.34 -34.69
C ASN A 403 -17.26 10.07 -35.82
N ASN A 404 -17.96 11.07 -36.34
CA ASN A 404 -18.75 10.90 -37.55
C ASN A 404 -17.82 10.93 -38.77
N GLU A 405 -17.83 9.86 -39.58
CA GLU A 405 -17.12 9.71 -40.86
C GLU A 405 -17.33 10.89 -41.85
N ASN A 406 -18.30 11.75 -41.57
CA ASN A 406 -18.66 12.94 -42.35
C ASN A 406 -18.22 14.28 -41.73
N CYS A 407 -17.44 14.29 -40.64
CA CYS A 407 -16.87 15.54 -40.14
C CYS A 407 -15.58 15.86 -40.91
N PRO A 408 -15.54 16.95 -41.71
CA PRO A 408 -14.33 17.34 -42.44
C PRO A 408 -13.21 17.87 -41.53
N ILE A 409 -13.49 18.03 -40.23
CA ILE A 409 -12.50 18.37 -39.21
C ILE A 409 -11.92 17.05 -38.72
N SER A 410 -10.73 16.70 -39.22
CA SER A 410 -9.98 15.49 -38.86
C SER A 410 -9.52 15.44 -37.40
N ASP A 411 -9.85 16.42 -36.58
CA ASP A 411 -9.02 16.77 -35.45
C ASP A 411 -9.77 16.68 -34.14
N ASN A 412 -9.17 15.90 -33.25
CA ASN A 412 -9.17 16.18 -31.82
C ASN A 412 -9.02 17.70 -31.63
N PRO A 413 -10.05 18.43 -31.21
CA PRO A 413 -10.03 19.88 -31.31
C PRO A 413 -8.88 20.40 -30.47
N GLU A 414 -7.91 21.08 -31.11
CA GLU A 414 -6.71 21.61 -30.44
C GLU A 414 -7.09 22.48 -29.23
N ASP A 415 -8.27 23.10 -29.28
CA ASP A 415 -8.87 23.90 -28.21
C ASP A 415 -9.12 23.12 -26.90
N HIS A 416 -9.24 21.79 -26.98
CA HIS A 416 -9.42 20.91 -25.82
C HIS A 416 -8.11 20.23 -25.40
N ILE A 417 -6.99 20.45 -26.11
CA ILE A 417 -5.69 19.93 -25.69
C ILE A 417 -5.02 20.95 -24.77
N TRP A 418 -4.71 20.55 -23.53
CA TRP A 418 -4.01 21.43 -22.61
C TRP A 418 -2.58 21.69 -23.07
N ASN A 419 -2.25 22.95 -23.35
CA ASN A 419 -0.89 23.39 -23.68
C ASN A 419 0.05 23.43 -22.44
N ARG A 420 -0.39 22.82 -21.33
CA ARG A 420 0.40 22.66 -20.10
C ARG A 420 0.44 21.19 -19.73
N GLU A 421 1.58 20.75 -19.23
CA GLU A 421 1.66 19.45 -18.57
C GLU A 421 0.76 19.51 -17.33
N ALA A 422 -0.18 18.58 -17.20
CA ALA A 422 -1.11 18.51 -16.07
C ALA A 422 -1.48 17.04 -15.88
N THR A 423 -0.81 16.37 -14.93
CA THR A 423 -0.94 14.91 -14.72
C THR A 423 -2.27 14.51 -14.07
N CYS A 424 -3.10 15.48 -13.69
CA CYS A 424 -4.50 15.28 -13.31
C CYS A 424 -5.41 14.94 -14.50
N TYR A 425 -4.97 15.22 -15.75
CA TYR A 425 -5.69 14.84 -16.97
C TYR A 425 -5.03 13.65 -17.67
N ALA A 426 -5.82 12.95 -18.49
CA ALA A 426 -5.35 11.83 -19.31
C ALA A 426 -4.17 12.24 -20.23
N PRO A 427 -3.23 11.34 -20.53
CA PRO A 427 -2.08 11.63 -21.38
C PRO A 427 -2.41 12.25 -22.74
N GLU A 428 -3.48 11.80 -23.39
CA GLU A 428 -3.96 12.31 -24.68
C GLU A 428 -4.65 13.68 -24.58
N HIS A 429 -5.05 14.10 -23.38
CA HIS A 429 -5.65 15.40 -23.10
C HIS A 429 -4.58 16.49 -22.88
N GLN A 430 -3.32 16.09 -22.75
CA GLN A 430 -2.16 16.97 -22.61
C GLN A 430 -1.50 17.22 -23.97
N LEU A 431 -0.58 18.20 -24.03
CA LEU A 431 0.23 18.47 -25.22
C LEU A 431 0.89 17.20 -25.78
N GLN A 432 0.44 16.81 -26.97
CA GLN A 432 0.93 15.68 -27.76
C GLN A 432 2.09 16.14 -28.65
N ARG A 433 3.20 15.38 -28.67
CA ARG A 433 4.40 15.73 -29.44
C ARG A 433 4.54 14.82 -30.65
N GLY A 434 4.15 15.33 -31.81
CA GLY A 434 4.28 14.66 -33.11
C GLY A 434 3.17 13.62 -33.38
N PRO A 435 2.91 13.32 -34.66
CA PRO A 435 1.94 12.31 -35.06
C PRO A 435 2.44 10.86 -34.80
N PRO A 436 1.52 9.88 -34.71
CA PRO A 436 0.06 10.03 -34.78
C PRO A 436 -0.51 10.60 -33.47
N TRP A 437 -1.51 11.47 -33.59
CA TRP A 437 -2.22 12.01 -32.43
C TRP A 437 -3.20 10.97 -31.89
N VAL A 438 -3.29 10.87 -30.57
CA VAL A 438 -4.28 10.04 -29.88
C VAL A 438 -5.56 10.87 -29.73
N PRO A 439 -6.70 10.43 -30.30
CA PRO A 439 -7.95 11.18 -30.18
C PRO A 439 -8.50 11.13 -28.76
N LEU A 440 -9.19 12.19 -28.33
CA LEU A 440 -10.04 12.12 -27.15
C LEU A 440 -11.24 11.25 -27.47
N ASN A 441 -11.49 10.24 -26.63
CA ASN A 441 -12.63 9.33 -26.75
C ASN A 441 -13.13 8.94 -25.35
N GLU A 442 -14.06 7.98 -25.25
CA GLU A 442 -14.58 7.49 -23.96
C GLU A 442 -13.48 7.06 -22.96
N LYS A 443 -12.33 6.60 -23.46
CA LYS A 443 -11.21 6.16 -22.61
C LYS A 443 -10.53 7.33 -21.91
N THR A 444 -10.70 8.55 -22.42
CA THR A 444 -10.28 9.79 -21.74
C THR A 444 -11.13 10.01 -20.48
N ASP A 445 -12.45 9.81 -20.57
CA ASP A 445 -13.34 9.87 -19.40
C ASP A 445 -13.05 8.72 -18.41
N VAL A 446 -12.75 7.52 -18.92
CA VAL A 446 -12.31 6.36 -18.10
C VAL A 446 -11.07 6.69 -17.27
N TRP A 447 -10.10 7.43 -17.81
CA TRP A 447 -8.95 7.89 -17.04
C TRP A 447 -9.37 8.78 -15.86
N GLY A 448 -10.28 9.73 -16.09
CA GLY A 448 -10.82 10.59 -15.04
C GLY A 448 -11.57 9.81 -13.95
N ILE A 449 -12.36 8.80 -14.34
CA ILE A 449 -12.98 7.85 -13.39
C ILE A 449 -11.91 7.12 -12.57
N GLY A 450 -10.87 6.61 -13.23
CA GLY A 450 -9.70 5.99 -12.59
C GLY A 450 -9.01 6.89 -11.58
N SER A 451 -8.89 8.18 -11.90
CA SER A 451 -8.32 9.20 -11.04
C SER A 451 -9.15 9.39 -9.77
N ILE A 452 -10.49 9.48 -9.90
CA ILE A 452 -11.39 9.59 -8.74
C ILE A 452 -11.29 8.34 -7.86
N ILE A 453 -11.34 7.13 -8.44
CA ILE A 453 -11.21 5.89 -7.67
C ILE A 453 -9.88 5.85 -6.93
N TRP A 454 -8.79 6.25 -7.59
CA TRP A 454 -7.48 6.36 -6.96
C TRP A 454 -7.51 7.34 -5.78
N SER A 455 -8.12 8.53 -5.92
CA SER A 455 -8.23 9.52 -4.85
C SER A 455 -9.03 9.01 -3.66
N LEU A 456 -10.12 8.27 -3.91
CA LEU A 456 -10.95 7.65 -2.87
C LEU A 456 -10.21 6.53 -2.12
N ILE A 457 -9.42 5.70 -2.81
CA ILE A 457 -8.60 4.65 -2.19
C ILE A 457 -7.42 5.26 -1.42
N ALA A 458 -6.80 6.30 -1.97
CA ALA A 458 -5.64 6.96 -1.38
C ALA A 458 -6.00 7.92 -0.24
N HIS A 459 -7.28 8.29 -0.11
CA HIS A 459 -7.77 9.34 0.79
C HIS A 459 -7.01 10.66 0.57
N ALA A 460 -6.76 10.97 -0.70
CA ALA A 460 -5.94 12.11 -1.09
C ALA A 460 -6.42 12.63 -2.44
N ASP A 461 -6.43 13.95 -2.60
CA ASP A 461 -6.73 14.61 -3.86
C ASP A 461 -5.58 15.54 -4.27
N PRO A 462 -4.44 14.97 -4.71
CA PRO A 462 -3.29 15.77 -5.10
C PRO A 462 -3.63 16.64 -6.31
N GLU A 463 -3.23 17.91 -6.29
CA GLU A 463 -3.46 18.87 -7.38
C GLU A 463 -2.95 18.35 -8.75
N ASN A 464 -1.89 17.55 -8.73
CA ASN A 464 -1.28 16.95 -9.91
C ASN A 464 -1.83 15.55 -10.24
N GLY A 465 -2.93 15.11 -9.63
CA GLY A 465 -3.55 13.81 -9.90
C GLY A 465 -2.74 12.59 -9.43
N PRO A 466 -3.10 11.38 -9.90
CA PRO A 466 -2.60 10.13 -9.36
C PRO A 466 -1.07 9.99 -9.41
N VAL A 467 -0.51 9.53 -8.29
CA VAL A 467 0.93 9.39 -8.08
C VAL A 467 1.30 7.90 -8.00
N ARG A 468 2.41 7.54 -8.65
CA ARG A 468 3.08 6.25 -8.45
C ARG A 468 3.93 6.26 -7.19
N GLU A 469 3.94 5.16 -6.46
CA GLU A 469 4.63 4.99 -5.18
C GLU A 469 6.01 4.34 -5.32
N ASP A 470 6.49 4.09 -6.56
CA ASP A 470 7.83 3.55 -6.83
C ASP A 470 8.94 4.62 -6.72
N ILE A 471 8.78 5.54 -5.77
CA ILE A 471 9.64 6.70 -5.58
C ILE A 471 10.42 6.55 -4.29
N ASP A 472 11.72 6.84 -4.32
CA ASP A 472 12.53 7.13 -3.11
C ASP A 472 12.14 8.47 -2.46
N ALA A 473 10.89 8.90 -2.64
CA ALA A 473 10.37 10.16 -2.11
C ALA A 473 9.95 9.90 -0.68
N LYS A 474 10.41 10.79 0.21
CA LYS A 474 9.89 10.80 1.57
C LYS A 474 8.40 11.16 1.50
N PRO A 475 7.54 10.52 2.31
CA PRO A 475 6.14 10.95 2.45
C PRO A 475 6.07 12.46 2.64
N GLY A 476 5.25 13.14 1.82
CA GLY A 476 5.07 14.59 1.85
C GLY A 476 6.02 15.42 0.98
N SER A 477 6.99 14.84 0.26
CA SER A 477 7.77 15.62 -0.70
C SER A 477 6.98 15.87 -1.99
N GLU A 478 6.92 17.13 -2.44
CA GLU A 478 6.39 17.47 -3.75
C GLU A 478 7.19 16.77 -4.86
N ILE A 479 6.48 16.07 -5.74
CA ILE A 479 7.08 15.41 -6.90
C ILE A 479 6.99 16.38 -8.07
N PRO A 480 8.12 16.75 -8.71
CA PRO A 480 8.07 17.59 -9.89
C PRO A 480 7.17 16.99 -10.98
N LEU A 481 6.33 17.82 -11.58
CA LEU A 481 5.32 17.41 -12.56
C LEU A 481 5.90 16.60 -13.74
N SER A 482 7.06 17.03 -14.23
CA SER A 482 7.79 16.34 -15.31
C SER A 482 8.25 14.94 -14.92
N ALA A 483 8.62 14.74 -13.64
CA ALA A 483 8.98 13.43 -13.10
C ALA A 483 7.74 12.54 -12.95
N GLN A 484 6.62 13.10 -12.46
CA GLN A 484 5.35 12.37 -12.37
C GLN A 484 4.88 11.91 -13.76
N ARG A 485 4.91 12.79 -14.77
CA ARG A 485 4.60 12.45 -16.16
C ARG A 485 5.46 11.31 -16.69
N LYS A 486 6.79 11.40 -16.53
CA LYS A 486 7.73 10.36 -16.97
C LYS A 486 7.44 9.01 -16.32
N ARG A 487 6.96 9.00 -15.07
CA ARG A 487 6.64 7.77 -14.34
C ARG A 487 5.29 7.20 -14.76
N ASN A 488 4.28 8.03 -14.94
CA ASN A 488 2.95 7.58 -15.38
C ASN A 488 2.98 6.95 -16.77
N ARG A 489 4.03 7.18 -17.59
CA ARG A 489 4.29 6.43 -18.83
C ARG A 489 4.56 4.94 -18.64
N LYS A 490 4.98 4.53 -17.44
CA LYS A 490 5.22 3.11 -17.13
C LYS A 490 3.91 2.45 -16.73
N VAL A 491 3.83 1.14 -16.92
CA VAL A 491 2.68 0.33 -16.49
C VAL A 491 2.49 0.44 -14.98
N HIS A 492 1.27 0.74 -14.54
CA HIS A 492 0.89 0.74 -13.13
C HIS A 492 0.75 -0.70 -12.64
N THR A 493 1.45 -1.06 -11.56
CA THR A 493 1.45 -2.41 -10.99
C THR A 493 1.12 -2.39 -9.51
N ARG A 494 0.83 -3.56 -8.93
CA ARG A 494 0.63 -3.72 -7.48
C ARG A 494 1.80 -3.25 -6.61
N TYR A 495 2.99 -3.12 -7.19
CA TYR A 495 4.19 -2.69 -6.49
C TYR A 495 4.49 -1.20 -6.65
N THR A 496 3.78 -0.49 -7.54
CA THR A 496 4.14 0.87 -7.92
C THR A 496 2.99 1.86 -7.77
N THR A 497 1.78 1.42 -7.47
CA THR A 497 0.59 2.29 -7.42
C THR A 497 -0.43 1.68 -6.49
N LEU A 498 -0.94 2.44 -5.52
CA LEU A 498 -1.84 1.95 -4.47
C LEU A 498 -1.24 0.71 -3.77
N ASN A 499 0.05 0.78 -3.43
CA ASN A 499 0.80 -0.27 -2.74
C ASN A 499 0.91 -0.02 -1.22
N GLY A 500 0.45 1.15 -0.74
CA GLY A 500 0.44 1.51 0.68
C GLY A 500 1.74 2.06 1.23
N GLN A 501 2.74 2.33 0.39
CA GLN A 501 4.03 2.88 0.82
C GLN A 501 3.96 4.38 1.13
N ILE A 502 3.25 5.13 0.30
CA ILE A 502 2.99 6.56 0.46
C ILE A 502 1.57 6.77 0.96
N TYR A 503 0.60 6.10 0.34
CA TYR A 503 -0.83 6.25 0.67
C TYR A 503 -1.28 5.06 1.49
N LEU A 504 -1.00 5.10 2.79
CA LEU A 504 -1.29 4.01 3.72
C LEU A 504 -2.74 3.48 3.62
N PRO A 505 -3.79 4.31 3.43
CA PRO A 505 -5.17 3.81 3.30
C PRO A 505 -5.36 2.76 2.19
N ALA A 506 -4.52 2.77 1.15
CA ALA A 506 -4.58 1.80 0.06
C ALA A 506 -4.38 0.33 0.50
N ILE A 507 -3.81 0.07 1.69
CA ILE A 507 -3.66 -1.29 2.21
C ILE A 507 -5.00 -1.93 2.61
N SER A 508 -5.99 -1.10 2.94
CA SER A 508 -7.30 -1.55 3.44
C SER A 508 -8.28 -1.93 2.33
N TYR A 509 -7.91 -1.70 1.07
CA TYR A 509 -8.73 -1.99 -0.09
C TYR A 509 -8.27 -3.24 -0.84
N SER A 510 -9.23 -3.97 -1.41
CA SER A 510 -9.02 -5.19 -2.17
C SER A 510 -8.12 -4.95 -3.39
N ASP A 511 -7.40 -5.99 -3.80
CA ASP A 511 -6.55 -5.89 -4.99
C ASP A 511 -7.40 -5.69 -6.27
N GLU A 512 -8.65 -6.12 -6.26
CA GLU A 512 -9.60 -5.99 -7.35
C GLU A 512 -9.88 -4.52 -7.70
N ILE A 513 -10.31 -3.70 -6.73
CA ILE A 513 -10.60 -2.28 -6.99
C ILE A 513 -9.33 -1.50 -7.33
N LYS A 514 -8.19 -1.85 -6.70
CA LYS A 514 -6.89 -1.25 -6.99
C LYS A 514 -6.41 -1.61 -8.40
N ASN A 515 -6.60 -2.85 -8.85
CA ASN A 515 -6.25 -3.26 -10.20
C ASN A 515 -7.11 -2.56 -11.25
N LEU A 516 -8.41 -2.38 -10.97
CA LEU A 516 -9.29 -1.63 -11.86
C LEU A 516 -8.88 -0.16 -11.97
N ALA A 517 -8.56 0.50 -10.85
CA ALA A 517 -8.01 1.86 -10.85
C ALA A 517 -6.71 1.95 -11.67
N ARG A 518 -5.78 1.01 -11.49
CA ARG A 518 -4.52 0.92 -12.28
C ARG A 518 -4.79 0.73 -13.77
N ALA A 519 -5.80 -0.06 -14.14
CA ALA A 519 -6.18 -0.29 -15.54
C ALA A 519 -6.79 0.97 -16.18
N CYS A 520 -7.64 1.70 -15.45
CA CYS A 520 -8.17 2.99 -15.90
C CYS A 520 -7.06 4.04 -16.09
N LEU A 521 -6.05 4.01 -15.21
CA LEU A 521 -4.89 4.90 -15.24
C LEU A 521 -3.76 4.39 -16.18
N ASN A 522 -4.06 3.53 -17.15
CA ASN A 522 -3.04 3.10 -18.11
C ASN A 522 -2.66 4.24 -19.06
N TRP A 523 -1.36 4.49 -19.23
CA TRP A 523 -0.88 5.52 -20.15
C TRP A 523 -1.39 5.32 -21.56
N ASP A 524 -1.35 4.07 -22.02
CA ASP A 524 -1.86 3.66 -23.31
C ASP A 524 -3.39 3.61 -23.26
N GLN A 525 -4.03 4.47 -24.05
CA GLN A 525 -5.47 4.66 -24.09
C GLN A 525 -6.20 3.34 -24.42
N ASP A 526 -5.63 2.54 -25.32
CA ASP A 526 -6.22 1.28 -25.80
C ASP A 526 -6.17 0.16 -24.74
N LYS A 527 -5.35 0.32 -23.71
CA LYS A 527 -5.22 -0.64 -22.61
C LYS A 527 -6.16 -0.34 -21.45
N ARG A 528 -6.92 0.75 -21.51
CA ARG A 528 -7.93 1.09 -20.49
C ARG A 528 -9.20 0.26 -20.73
N PRO A 529 -9.95 -0.10 -19.68
CA PRO A 529 -11.26 -0.71 -19.84
C PRO A 529 -12.23 0.26 -20.56
N THR A 530 -13.26 -0.27 -21.20
CA THR A 530 -14.39 0.49 -21.76
C THR A 530 -15.34 0.90 -20.64
N LEU A 531 -16.22 1.87 -20.91
CA LEU A 531 -17.27 2.21 -19.96
C LEU A 531 -18.20 1.02 -19.68
N ALA A 532 -18.45 0.17 -20.69
CA ALA A 532 -19.26 -1.04 -20.54
C ALA A 532 -18.60 -2.06 -19.60
N GLU A 533 -17.30 -2.31 -19.76
CA GLU A 533 -16.53 -3.19 -18.86
C GLU A 533 -16.52 -2.65 -17.42
N LEU A 534 -16.31 -1.34 -17.24
CA LEU A 534 -16.39 -0.71 -15.92
C LEU A 534 -17.77 -0.89 -15.27
N LEU A 535 -18.83 -0.66 -16.03
CA LEU A 535 -20.20 -0.78 -15.53
C LEU A 535 -20.53 -2.23 -15.16
N GLY A 536 -20.10 -3.21 -15.97
CA GLY A 536 -20.27 -4.64 -15.69
C GLY A 536 -19.55 -5.07 -14.41
N GLU A 537 -18.30 -4.65 -14.22
CA GLU A 537 -17.54 -4.90 -12.99
C GLU A 537 -18.23 -4.25 -11.77
N ALA A 538 -18.63 -2.97 -11.89
CA ALA A 538 -19.31 -2.27 -10.80
C ALA A 538 -20.61 -2.96 -10.40
N ARG A 539 -21.45 -3.32 -11.36
CA ARG A 539 -22.71 -4.05 -11.14
C ARG A 539 -22.49 -5.36 -10.39
N THR A 540 -21.48 -6.13 -10.78
CA THR A 540 -21.15 -7.42 -10.14
C THR A 540 -20.79 -7.29 -8.66
N ARG A 541 -20.26 -6.13 -8.24
CA ARG A 541 -19.94 -5.85 -6.84
C ARG A 541 -21.11 -5.23 -6.09
N VAL A 542 -21.78 -4.29 -6.73
CA VAL A 542 -22.80 -3.43 -6.12
C VAL A 542 -24.18 -4.12 -6.02
N CYS A 543 -24.50 -5.05 -6.92
CA CYS A 543 -25.79 -5.77 -6.92
C CYS A 543 -25.82 -7.00 -5.98
N ARG A 544 -24.88 -7.12 -5.05
CA ARG A 544 -24.91 -8.18 -4.02
C ARG A 544 -25.89 -7.77 -2.90
N PRO A 545 -26.68 -8.68 -2.33
CA PRO A 545 -27.59 -8.34 -1.23
C PRO A 545 -26.88 -7.65 -0.06
N GLU A 546 -25.67 -8.13 0.31
CA GLU A 546 -24.87 -7.59 1.41
C GLU A 546 -24.35 -6.19 1.11
N ALA A 547 -24.06 -5.90 -0.16
CA ALA A 547 -23.59 -4.58 -0.59
C ALA A 547 -24.65 -3.51 -0.37
N LYS A 548 -25.94 -3.85 -0.56
CA LYS A 548 -27.04 -2.92 -0.29
C LYS A 548 -27.14 -2.63 1.19
N GLU A 549 -27.09 -3.65 2.05
CA GLU A 549 -27.12 -3.45 3.50
C GLU A 549 -25.97 -2.55 3.97
N GLU A 550 -24.76 -2.77 3.44
CA GLU A 550 -23.58 -1.95 3.77
C GLU A 550 -23.71 -0.50 3.27
N LEU A 551 -24.29 -0.28 2.09
CA LEU A 551 -24.58 1.07 1.56
C LEU A 551 -25.72 1.77 2.32
N MET A 552 -26.71 1.02 2.78
CA MET A 552 -27.87 1.52 3.53
C MET A 552 -27.55 1.78 5.00
N ASP A 553 -26.54 1.12 5.56
CA ASP A 553 -25.98 1.39 6.89
C ASP A 553 -25.15 2.69 6.89
N TRP A 554 -25.65 3.70 6.18
CA TRP A 554 -25.03 5.01 6.04
C TRP A 554 -24.99 5.77 7.36
N GLU A 555 -25.80 5.38 8.34
CA GLU A 555 -25.76 5.95 9.69
C GLU A 555 -24.41 5.68 10.40
N ARG A 556 -23.61 4.73 9.90
CA ARG A 556 -22.21 4.55 10.29
C ARG A 556 -21.25 5.55 9.66
N PHE A 557 -21.67 6.36 8.69
CA PHE A 557 -20.88 7.47 8.17
C PHE A 557 -21.37 8.77 8.78
N GLU A 558 -20.47 9.44 9.47
CA GLU A 558 -20.66 10.82 9.88
C GLU A 558 -20.28 11.68 8.67
N LEU A 559 -21.29 12.04 7.89
CA LEU A 559 -21.19 13.21 7.02
C LEU A 559 -21.15 14.42 7.93
N THR A 560 -19.94 14.82 8.32
CA THR A 560 -19.72 16.13 8.94
C THR A 560 -19.96 17.17 7.87
N LEU A 561 -21.21 17.61 7.77
CA LEU A 561 -21.51 18.91 7.19
C LEU A 561 -20.91 19.97 8.13
N PRO A 562 -20.34 21.07 7.61
CA PRO A 562 -19.97 22.21 8.44
C PRO A 562 -21.11 22.57 9.40
N ASP A 563 -20.78 22.92 10.65
CA ASP A 563 -21.76 23.11 11.74
C ASP A 563 -22.88 24.12 11.42
N ASP A 564 -22.66 25.00 10.44
CA ASP A 564 -23.65 25.99 9.98
C ASP A 564 -24.26 25.58 8.63
N VAL A 565 -25.34 24.79 8.69
CA VAL A 565 -26.10 24.35 7.51
C VAL A 565 -26.70 25.55 6.75
N ASP A 566 -26.85 26.70 7.41
CA ASP A 566 -27.31 27.95 6.80
C ASP A 566 -26.19 28.70 6.03
N GLU A 567 -24.91 28.31 6.19
CA GLU A 567 -23.76 28.79 5.39
C GLU A 567 -23.36 27.82 4.26
N PHE A 568 -24.10 26.71 4.06
CA PHE A 568 -23.75 25.72 3.05
C PHE A 568 -24.06 26.24 1.64
N GLU A 569 -23.06 26.83 0.98
CA GLU A 569 -23.13 27.18 -0.44
C GLU A 569 -23.16 25.92 -1.30
N ILE A 570 -23.99 25.93 -2.36
CA ILE A 570 -23.98 24.87 -3.38
C ILE A 570 -22.56 24.77 -3.93
N GLY A 571 -21.90 23.62 -3.74
CA GLY A 571 -20.51 23.39 -4.15
C GLY A 571 -19.48 23.38 -3.01
N ALA A 572 -19.88 23.55 -1.75
CA ALA A 572 -18.99 23.37 -0.61
C ALA A 572 -18.44 21.94 -0.51
N THR A 573 -17.18 21.80 -0.09
CA THR A 573 -16.54 20.49 0.12
C THR A 573 -17.16 19.79 1.31
N CYS A 574 -17.40 18.48 1.18
CA CYS A 574 -17.92 17.64 2.25
C CYS A 574 -16.86 16.61 2.63
N ASP A 575 -16.60 16.45 3.93
CA ASP A 575 -15.73 15.42 4.47
C ASP A 575 -16.60 14.21 4.89
N ILE A 576 -16.33 13.05 4.29
CA ILE A 576 -17.04 11.81 4.59
C ILE A 576 -16.16 10.98 5.52
N ARG A 577 -16.57 10.83 6.78
CA ARG A 577 -15.85 10.02 7.75
C ARG A 577 -16.76 8.92 8.29
N ARG A 578 -16.18 7.80 8.70
CA ARG A 578 -16.90 6.81 9.49
C ARG A 578 -17.12 7.36 10.90
N ARG A 579 -18.34 7.25 11.41
CA ARG A 579 -18.72 7.66 12.76
C ARG A 579 -18.01 6.78 13.79
N THR A 580 -17.26 7.37 14.69
CA THR A 580 -16.60 6.67 15.79
C THR A 580 -17.64 6.35 16.87
N PRO A 581 -17.89 5.08 17.22
CA PRO A 581 -18.82 4.76 18.31
C PRO A 581 -18.19 5.18 19.66
N GLY A 582 -18.70 6.24 20.29
CA GLY A 582 -18.42 6.51 21.71
C GLY A 582 -17.48 7.68 22.06
N VAL A 583 -17.39 8.73 21.24
CA VAL A 583 -16.85 10.05 21.66
C VAL A 583 -17.99 11.04 21.90
#